data_AF-A0A1H9PPA7-F1
#
_entry.id   AF-A0A1H9PPA7-F1
#
_cell.length_a   1.000
_cell.length_b   1.000
_cell.length_c   1.000
_cell.angle_alpha   90.00
_cell.angle_beta   90.00
_cell.angle_gamma   90.00
#
_symmetry.space_group_name_H-M   'P 1'
#
loop_
_entity.id
_entity.type
_entity.pdbx_description
1 polymer ?
#
loop_
_entity_poly.entity_id
_entity_poly.type
_entity_poly.pdbx_seq_one_letter_code
_entity_poly.pdbx_strand_id
1 'polypeptide(L)'
;MTFAETVRTLFGQMPEQVSALMLSGAAGAYVRAVFAPQASWKRRIVEGLAGAFGAIFLGGLVGHVLDSVTGGGTWAYLAAGFIMGEGGIAAIRGVRRLVLERGER
;
A
#
# COMPACT_ATOMS: atom_id res chain seq x y z
N MET A 1 -21.59 -10.13 17.65
CA MET A 1 -20.89 -9.29 16.66
C MET A 1 -19.92 -10.18 15.91
N THR A 2 -20.16 -10.36 14.61
CA THR A 2 -19.27 -11.12 13.74
C THR A 2 -18.17 -10.22 13.18
N PHE A 3 -17.00 -10.77 12.87
CA PHE A 3 -15.89 -10.02 12.26
C PHE A 3 -16.32 -9.29 10.97
N ALA A 4 -17.20 -9.92 10.19
CA ALA A 4 -17.76 -9.32 8.98
C ALA A 4 -18.58 -8.06 9.26
N GLU A 5 -19.36 -8.02 10.35
CA GLU A 5 -20.11 -6.84 10.76
C GLU A 5 -19.17 -5.71 11.17
N THR A 6 -18.16 -5.99 12.00
CA THR A 6 -17.18 -4.99 12.45
C THR A 6 -16.43 -4.35 11.29
N VAL A 7 -16.01 -5.15 10.31
CA VAL A 7 -15.37 -4.65 9.08
C VAL A 7 -16.33 -3.77 8.29
N ARG A 8 -17.61 -4.16 8.18
CA ARG A 8 -18.63 -3.39 7.45
C ARG A 8 -18.93 -2.05 8.13
N THR A 9 -18.99 -2.02 9.46
CA THR A 9 -19.23 -0.78 10.22
C THR A 9 -18.03 0.16 10.12
N LEU A 10 -16.80 -0.38 10.22
CA LEU A 10 -15.57 0.39 10.03
C LEU A 10 -15.48 0.96 8.61
N PHE A 11 -15.72 0.15 7.58
CA PHE A 11 -15.68 0.62 6.19
C PHE A 11 -16.79 1.63 5.87
N GLY A 12 -17.99 1.46 6.44
CA GLY A 12 -19.11 2.37 6.22
C GLY A 12 -18.93 3.76 6.86
N GLN A 13 -18.03 3.90 7.83
CA GLN A 13 -17.72 5.17 8.51
C GLN A 13 -16.43 5.83 7.99
N MET A 14 -15.71 5.19 7.06
CA MET A 14 -14.44 5.72 6.55
C MET A 14 -14.64 6.71 5.40
N PRO A 15 -13.82 7.77 5.32
CA PRO A 15 -13.78 8.65 4.15
C PRO A 15 -13.47 7.87 2.88
N GLU A 16 -14.08 8.27 1.77
CA GLU A 16 -13.94 7.62 0.46
C GLU A 16 -12.48 7.55 -0.02
N GLN A 17 -11.66 8.54 0.35
CA GLN A 17 -10.24 8.56 0.04
C GLN A 17 -9.49 7.45 0.79
N VAL A 18 -9.84 7.18 2.04
CA VAL A 18 -9.21 6.13 2.84
C VAL A 18 -9.59 4.74 2.32
N SER A 19 -10.85 4.55 1.93
CA SER A 19 -11.28 3.29 1.32
C SER A 19 -10.60 3.05 -0.03
N ALA A 20 -10.44 4.09 -0.86
CA ALA A 20 -9.65 4.04 -2.09
C ALA A 20 -8.19 3.62 -1.83
N LEU A 21 -7.53 4.22 -0.84
CA LEU A 21 -6.16 3.88 -0.49
C LEU A 21 -6.04 2.42 -0.02
N MET A 22 -6.95 1.97 0.85
CA MET A 22 -6.99 0.58 1.31
C MET A 22 -7.22 -0.41 0.16
N LEU A 23 -8.15 -0.10 -0.76
CA LEU A 23 -8.48 -0.94 -1.90
C LEU A 23 -7.29 -1.04 -2.87
N SER A 24 -6.62 0.07 -3.14
CA SER A 24 -5.40 0.09 -3.98
C SER A 24 -4.24 -0.67 -3.32
N GLY A 25 -4.07 -0.56 -2.00
CA GLY A 25 -3.07 -1.29 -1.24
C GLY A 25 -3.31 -2.80 -1.26
N ALA A 26 -4.58 -3.23 -1.14
CA ALA A 26 -4.98 -4.62 -1.28
C ALA A 26 -4.75 -5.15 -2.70
N ALA A 27 -5.06 -4.35 -3.73
CA ALA A 27 -4.79 -4.69 -5.12
C ALA A 27 -3.30 -4.90 -5.39
N GLY A 28 -2.43 -4.03 -4.87
CA GLY A 28 -0.97 -4.21 -4.98
C GLY A 28 -0.48 -5.49 -4.28
N ALA A 29 -0.97 -5.76 -3.07
CA ALA A 29 -0.68 -7.02 -2.36
C ALA A 29 -1.10 -8.26 -3.18
N TYR A 30 -2.26 -8.21 -3.85
CA TYR A 30 -2.74 -9.28 -4.74
C TYR A 30 -1.87 -9.45 -5.99
N VAL A 31 -1.50 -8.35 -6.66
CA VAL A 31 -0.62 -8.40 -7.84
C VAL A 31 0.70 -9.08 -7.48
N ARG A 32 1.35 -8.71 -6.37
CA ARG A 32 2.58 -9.41 -5.93
C ARG A 32 2.37 -10.87 -5.55
N ALA A 33 1.25 -11.17 -4.90
CA ALA A 33 0.88 -12.53 -4.54
C ALA A 33 0.86 -13.47 -5.76
N VAL A 34 0.46 -12.95 -6.92
CA VAL A 34 0.38 -13.66 -8.20
C VAL A 34 1.71 -13.61 -8.97
N PHE A 35 2.30 -12.42 -9.12
CA PHE A 35 3.43 -12.20 -10.04
C PHE A 35 4.83 -12.32 -9.41
N ALA A 36 4.95 -12.20 -8.08
CA ALA A 36 6.23 -12.32 -7.36
C ALA A 36 6.09 -13.19 -6.09
N PRO A 37 5.70 -14.47 -6.23
CA PRO A 37 5.47 -15.34 -5.09
C PRO A 37 6.78 -15.59 -4.33
N GLN A 38 6.89 -15.07 -3.11
CA GLN A 38 7.97 -15.41 -2.19
C GLN A 38 7.64 -16.68 -1.40
N ALA A 39 8.64 -17.54 -1.19
CA ALA A 39 8.50 -18.82 -0.50
C ALA A 39 8.20 -18.70 1.01
N SER A 40 8.55 -17.58 1.66
CA SER A 40 8.38 -17.41 3.11
C SER A 40 7.15 -16.59 3.48
N TRP A 41 6.20 -17.23 4.16
CA TRP A 41 4.92 -16.63 4.58
C TRP A 41 5.10 -15.43 5.52
N LYS A 42 6.08 -15.51 6.44
CA LYS A 42 6.47 -14.39 7.32
C LYS A 42 6.84 -13.13 6.53
N ARG A 43 7.63 -13.28 5.47
CA ARG A 43 8.12 -12.15 4.68
C ARG A 43 7.00 -11.52 3.86
N ARG A 44 6.07 -12.33 3.37
CA ARG A 44 4.87 -11.87 2.66
C ARG A 44 3.97 -10.99 3.54
N ILE A 45 3.81 -11.34 4.81
CA ILE A 45 3.03 -10.52 5.77
C ILE A 45 3.74 -9.21 6.06
N VAL A 46 5.04 -9.24 6.38
CA VAL A 46 5.78 -8.02 6.74
C VAL A 46 5.85 -7.05 5.57
N GLU A 47 6.16 -7.55 4.37
CA GLU A 47 6.16 -6.72 3.16
C GLU A 47 4.74 -6.24 2.87
N GLY A 48 3.72 -7.10 2.92
CA GLY A 48 2.33 -6.70 2.70
C GLY A 48 1.84 -5.60 3.65
N LEU A 49 2.19 -5.69 4.94
CA LEU A 49 1.90 -4.65 5.94
C LEU A 49 2.65 -3.36 5.62
N ALA A 50 3.95 -3.43 5.30
CA ALA A 50 4.74 -2.25 4.92
C ALA A 50 4.15 -1.54 3.68
N GLY A 51 3.66 -2.30 2.70
CA GLY A 51 2.96 -1.77 1.53
C GLY A 51 1.62 -1.13 1.87
N ALA A 52 0.83 -1.76 2.74
CA ALA A 52 -0.43 -1.19 3.20
C ALA A 52 -0.23 0.12 3.97
N PHE A 53 0.77 0.18 4.86
CA PHE A 53 1.14 1.41 5.56
C PHE A 53 1.66 2.48 4.59
N GLY A 54 2.46 2.11 3.59
CA GLY A 54 2.92 3.01 2.54
C GLY A 54 1.76 3.58 1.70
N ALA A 55 0.81 2.73 1.31
CA ALA A 55 -0.39 3.14 0.58
C ALA A 55 -1.27 4.10 1.41
N ILE A 56 -1.48 3.83 2.70
CA ILE A 56 -2.35 4.65 3.54
C ILE A 56 -1.70 6.01 3.87
N PHE A 57 -0.46 6.01 4.36
CA PHE A 57 0.19 7.24 4.84
C PHE A 57 0.79 8.06 3.70
N LEU A 58 1.60 7.43 2.84
CA LEU A 58 2.24 8.12 1.73
C LEU A 58 1.28 8.28 0.55
N GLY A 59 0.46 7.27 0.26
CA GLY A 59 -0.53 7.36 -0.81
C GLY A 59 -1.63 8.39 -0.54
N GLY A 60 -2.00 8.64 0.72
CA GLY A 60 -2.93 9.72 1.06
C GLY A 60 -2.35 11.12 0.80
N LEU A 61 -1.10 11.36 1.21
CA LEU A 61 -0.40 12.61 0.94
C LEU A 61 -0.21 12.83 -0.57
N VAL A 62 0.30 11.81 -1.26
CA VAL A 62 0.56 11.86 -2.70
C VAL A 62 -0.75 11.96 -3.48
N GLY A 63 -1.80 11.26 -3.06
CA GLY A 63 -3.13 11.32 -3.65
C GLY A 63 -3.75 12.70 -3.55
N HIS A 64 -3.57 13.38 -2.40
CA HIS A 64 -4.04 14.75 -2.22
C HIS A 64 -3.31 15.75 -3.13
N VAL A 65 -1.98 15.62 -3.23
CA VAL A 65 -1.18 16.45 -4.15
C VAL A 65 -1.60 16.17 -5.60
N LEU A 66 -1.75 14.90 -5.98
CA LEU A 66 -2.12 14.50 -7.33
C LEU A 66 -3.52 15.01 -7.70
N ASP A 67 -4.47 14.93 -6.76
CA ASP A 67 -5.82 15.48 -6.91
C ASP A 67 -5.80 17.00 -7.10
N SER A 68 -5.03 17.74 -6.30
CA SER A 68 -4.92 19.21 -6.45
C SER A 68 -4.37 19.67 -7.80
N VAL A 69 -3.57 18.83 -8.48
CA VAL A 69 -2.97 19.15 -9.79
C VAL A 69 -3.84 18.67 -10.95
N THR A 70 -4.51 17.53 -10.79
CA THR A 70 -5.23 16.84 -11.88
C THR A 70 -6.74 16.97 -11.81
N GLY A 71 -7.30 17.31 -10.65
CA GLY A 71 -8.74 17.26 -10.37
C GLY A 71 -9.32 15.84 -10.41
N GLY A 72 -8.49 14.80 -10.23
CA GLY A 72 -8.85 13.41 -10.43
C GLY A 72 -9.73 12.77 -9.34
N GLY A 73 -9.95 13.44 -8.22
CA GLY A 73 -10.74 12.98 -7.09
C GLY A 73 -10.29 11.60 -6.58
N THR A 74 -11.24 10.70 -6.36
CA THR A 74 -10.99 9.34 -5.85
C THR A 74 -9.98 8.54 -6.71
N TRP A 75 -9.91 8.79 -8.02
CA TRP A 75 -8.95 8.13 -8.91
C TRP A 75 -7.51 8.53 -8.63
N ALA A 76 -7.27 9.77 -8.21
CA ALA A 76 -5.96 10.25 -7.82
C ALA A 76 -5.45 9.52 -6.57
N TYR A 77 -6.33 9.30 -5.58
CA TYR A 77 -6.00 8.53 -4.38
C TYR A 77 -5.80 7.03 -4.66
N LEU A 78 -6.58 6.44 -5.57
CA LEU A 78 -6.37 5.05 -6.01
C LEU A 78 -5.00 4.87 -6.67
N ALA A 79 -4.65 5.75 -7.61
CA ALA A 79 -3.37 5.72 -8.31
C ALA A 79 -2.20 5.93 -7.33
N ALA A 80 -2.29 6.94 -6.47
CA ALA A 80 -1.27 7.24 -5.47
C ALA A 80 -1.10 6.10 -4.47
N GLY A 81 -2.19 5.51 -3.98
CA GLY A 81 -2.16 4.37 -3.06
C GLY A 81 -1.53 3.13 -3.70
N PHE A 82 -1.83 2.84 -4.97
CA PHE A 82 -1.18 1.74 -5.69
C PHE A 82 0.32 1.98 -5.88
N ILE A 83 0.70 3.17 -6.37
CA ILE A 83 2.10 3.54 -6.61
C ILE A 83 2.89 3.52 -5.30
N MET A 84 2.36 4.07 -4.22
CA MET A 84 3.04 4.09 -2.92
C MET A 84 3.04 2.72 -2.24
N GLY A 85 2.01 1.91 -2.44
CA GLY A 85 1.95 0.53 -1.96
C GLY A 85 2.94 -0.41 -2.65
N GLU A 86 3.17 -0.25 -3.96
CA GLU A 86 4.20 -1.01 -4.68
C GLU A 86 5.60 -0.40 -4.54
N GLY A 87 5.70 0.91 -4.76
CA GLY A 87 6.94 1.68 -4.72
C GLY A 87 7.58 1.71 -3.33
N GLY A 88 6.79 1.80 -2.25
CA GLY A 88 7.31 1.78 -0.88
C GLY A 88 8.05 0.50 -0.54
N ILE A 89 7.55 -0.65 -1.02
CA ILE A 89 8.21 -1.94 -0.81
C ILE A 89 9.47 -2.07 -1.68
N ALA A 90 9.42 -1.61 -2.93
CA ALA A 90 10.60 -1.56 -3.79
C ALA A 90 11.71 -0.70 -3.16
N ALA A 91 11.36 0.44 -2.57
CA ALA A 91 12.26 1.32 -1.85
C ALA A 91 12.87 0.62 -0.62
N ILE A 92 12.07 -0.04 0.22
CA ILE A 92 12.58 -0.80 1.39
C ILE A 92 13.53 -1.90 0.95
N ARG A 93 13.19 -2.66 -0.11
CA ARG A 93 14.08 -3.70 -0.65
C ARG A 93 15.38 -3.10 -1.18
N GLY A 94 15.31 -1.97 -1.87
CA GLY A 94 16.46 -1.24 -2.38
C GLY A 94 17.37 -0.71 -1.26
N VAL A 95 16.80 -0.07 -0.23
CA VAL A 95 17.53 0.39 0.96
C VAL A 95 18.17 -0.78 1.68
N ARG A 96 17.42 -1.86 1.92
CA ARG A 96 17.95 -3.08 2.55
C ARG A 96 19.15 -3.61 1.77
N ARG A 97 19.04 -3.69 0.45
CA ARG A 97 20.13 -4.12 -0.43
C ARG A 97 21.34 -3.19 -0.33
N LEU A 98 21.13 -1.88 -0.43
CA LEU A 98 22.19 -0.87 -0.37
C LEU A 98 22.93 -0.89 0.98
N VAL A 99 22.20 -1.02 2.09
CA VAL A 99 22.75 -0.95 3.45
C VAL A 99 23.42 -2.26 3.87
N LEU A 100 22.83 -3.42 3.55
CA LEU A 100 23.42 -4.72 3.90
C LEU A 100 24.54 -5.15 2.95
N GLU A 101 24.43 -4.93 1.64
CA GLU A 101 25.50 -5.33 0.69
C GLU A 101 26.71 -4.37 0.71
N ARG A 102 26.57 -3.13 1.20
CA ARG A 102 27.73 -2.24 1.44
C ARG A 102 28.45 -2.50 2.77
N GLY A 103 27.81 -3.18 3.73
CA GLY A 103 28.43 -3.50 5.01
C GLY A 103 29.40 -4.69 4.97
N GLU A 104 29.41 -5.47 3.87
CA GLU A 104 30.26 -6.65 3.68
C GLU A 104 31.49 -6.39 2.77
N ARG A 105 31.85 -5.12 2.51
CA ARG A 105 33.10 -4.76 1.79
C ARG A 105 34.04 -3.95 2.65
#